data_AF-A0A833RWP4-F1
#
_entry.id   AF-A0A833RWP4-F1
#
_cell.length_a   1.000
_cell.length_b   1.000
_cell.length_c   1.000
_cell.angle_alpha   90.00
_cell.angle_beta   90.00
_cell.angle_gamma   90.00
#
_symmetry.space_group_name_H-M   'P 1'
#
loop_
_entity.id
_entity.type
_entity.pdbx_description
1 polymer ?
#
loop_
_entity_poly.entity_id
_entity_poly.type
_entity_poly.pdbx_seq_one_letter_code
_entity_poly.pdbx_strand_id
1 'polypeptide(L)'
;MRADMRLRDLSLRQDPDLRQELASLARGCDFVLPSRFKKRLKAFQQVQTRKEEPLPPAASRSIPTFYFPRGRPQDTVNIDTVIAKIERTFAQFPHERATMEDMGRVAKACGCPLYWKGPLFCSAGGERTGSVSVHKFVAMWRK
;
A
#
# COMPACT_ATOMS: atom_id res chain seq x y z
N MET A 1 42.62 15.30 27.39
CA MET A 1 41.72 16.43 27.74
C MET A 1 40.75 16.60 26.58
N ARG A 2 39.47 16.24 26.76
CA ARG A 2 38.34 17.16 27.08
C ARG A 2 38.14 18.18 25.96
N ALA A 3 37.12 18.11 25.10
CA ALA A 3 35.65 18.15 25.29
C ALA A 3 35.15 19.40 24.53
N ASP A 4 34.23 19.22 23.58
CA ASP A 4 32.89 19.84 23.57
C ASP A 4 32.85 21.24 22.92
N MET A 5 31.83 21.69 22.20
CA MET A 5 30.47 21.22 21.99
C MET A 5 29.92 21.90 20.73
N ARG A 6 28.96 21.22 20.12
CA ARG A 6 27.95 21.75 19.18
C ARG A 6 27.54 23.20 19.52
N LEU A 7 27.56 24.10 18.53
CA LEU A 7 26.90 25.40 18.69
C LEU A 7 26.48 26.08 17.37
N ARG A 8 26.12 25.28 16.35
CA ARG A 8 25.41 25.79 15.16
C ARG A 8 23.90 25.48 15.15
N ASP A 9 23.38 24.99 16.27
CA ASP A 9 21.96 24.60 16.44
C ASP A 9 21.16 25.55 17.37
N LEU A 10 21.79 26.60 17.92
CA LEU A 10 21.14 27.47 18.91
C LEU A 10 20.36 28.66 18.32
N SER A 11 20.42 28.91 17.01
CA SER A 11 19.75 30.08 16.44
C SER A 11 18.23 29.94 16.31
N LEU A 12 17.65 28.75 16.40
CA LEU A 12 16.22 28.54 16.11
C LEU A 12 15.35 28.47 17.37
N ARG A 13 15.94 28.26 18.55
CA ARG A 13 15.20 28.14 19.82
C ARG A 13 15.19 29.39 20.69
N GLN A 14 15.95 30.41 20.31
CA GLN A 14 16.22 31.58 21.16
C GLN A 14 15.81 32.91 20.50
N ASP A 15 14.86 32.85 19.56
CA ASP A 15 14.27 34.05 18.97
C ASP A 15 12.93 34.33 19.67
N PRO A 16 12.90 35.21 20.70
CA PRO A 16 11.70 35.49 21.48
C PRO A 16 10.57 36.08 20.63
N ASP A 17 10.93 36.75 19.53
CA ASP A 17 9.99 37.36 18.58
C ASP A 17 9.15 36.30 17.85
N LEU A 18 9.77 35.20 17.41
CA LEU A 18 9.07 34.15 16.65
C LEU A 18 8.01 33.43 17.50
N ARG A 19 8.27 33.25 18.80
CA ARG A 19 7.33 32.63 19.74
C ARG A 19 6.14 33.54 20.00
N GLN A 20 6.38 34.84 20.08
CA GLN A 20 5.36 35.87 20.27
C GLN A 20 4.50 36.08 19.00
N GLU A 21 5.10 35.96 17.81
CA GLU A 21 4.39 35.98 16.53
C GLU A 21 3.50 34.74 16.33
N LEU A 22 3.98 33.53 16.64
CA LEU A 22 3.17 32.30 16.60
C LEU A 22 2.01 32.34 17.61
N ALA A 23 2.26 32.86 18.82
CA ALA A 23 1.23 33.03 19.85
C ALA A 23 0.20 34.12 19.48
N SER A 24 0.56 35.07 18.61
CA SER A 24 -0.36 36.10 18.10
C SER A 24 -1.18 35.58 16.92
N LEU A 25 -0.60 34.71 16.08
CA LEU A 25 -1.31 33.98 15.02
C LEU A 25 -2.36 33.01 15.59
N ALA A 26 -2.02 32.28 16.66
CA ALA A 26 -2.94 31.35 17.34
C ALA A 26 -4.12 32.06 18.02
N ARG A 27 -4.02 33.37 18.27
CA ARG A 27 -5.09 34.19 18.86
C ARG A 27 -6.00 34.85 17.81
N GLY A 28 -5.82 34.54 16.52
CA GLY A 28 -6.74 34.98 15.46
C GLY A 28 -6.66 36.47 15.13
N CYS A 29 -5.54 37.13 15.41
CA CYS A 29 -5.34 38.49 14.92
C CYS A 29 -5.07 38.46 13.41
N ASP A 30 -5.92 39.13 12.62
CA ASP A 30 -5.79 39.31 11.16
C ASP A 30 -4.58 40.20 10.80
N PHE A 31 -3.39 39.76 11.14
CA PHE A 31 -2.17 40.41 10.73
C PHE A 31 -1.89 40.04 9.28
N VAL A 32 -1.90 41.03 8.38
CA VAL A 32 -1.32 40.88 7.05
C VAL A 32 0.15 40.53 7.24
N LEU A 33 0.44 39.23 7.22
CA LEU A 33 1.77 38.67 7.37
C LEU A 33 2.76 39.45 6.47
N PRO A 34 3.78 40.11 7.05
CA PRO A 34 4.77 40.84 6.28
C PRO A 34 5.37 39.92 5.21
N SER A 35 5.61 40.43 4.00
CA SER A 35 6.09 39.63 2.86
C SER A 35 7.35 38.80 3.15
N ARG A 36 8.15 39.19 4.16
CA ARG A 36 9.29 38.40 4.64
C ARG A 36 8.87 37.09 5.32
N PHE A 37 7.77 37.08 6.05
CA PHE A 37 7.24 35.90 6.74
C PHE A 37 6.66 34.89 5.75
N LYS A 38 5.92 35.36 4.74
CA LYS A 38 5.43 34.51 3.63
C LYS A 38 6.59 33.84 2.86
N LYS A 39 7.70 34.55 2.64
CA LYS A 39 8.91 33.98 2.03
C LYS A 39 9.54 32.89 2.92
N ARG A 40 9.66 33.12 4.24
CA ARG A 40 10.20 32.12 5.18
C ARG A 40 9.32 30.87 5.28
N LEU A 41 7.99 31.02 5.32
CA LEU A 41 7.06 29.90 5.32
C LEU A 41 7.13 29.08 4.02
N LYS A 42 7.19 29.74 2.85
CA LYS A 42 7.37 29.03 1.57
C LYS A 42 8.71 28.30 1.49
N ALA A 43 9.79 28.90 2.01
CA ALA A 43 11.09 28.23 2.07
C ALA A 43 11.05 26.97 2.97
N PHE A 44 10.37 27.03 4.11
CA PHE A 44 10.16 25.86 4.98
C PHE A 44 9.28 24.79 4.32
N GLN A 45 8.24 25.18 3.59
CA GLN A 45 7.35 24.24 2.91
C GLN A 45 8.04 23.55 1.73
N GLN A 46 8.98 24.23 1.05
CA GLN A 46 9.79 23.67 -0.04
C GLN A 46 10.82 22.65 0.46
N VAL A 47 11.36 22.82 1.67
CA VAL A 47 12.24 21.82 2.31
C VAL A 47 11.48 20.54 2.68
N GLN A 48 10.22 20.64 3.08
CA GLN A 48 9.35 19.49 3.39
C GLN A 48 8.77 18.79 2.15
N THR A 49 8.63 19.49 1.01
CA THR A 49 8.10 18.91 -0.25
C THR A 49 9.15 18.36 -1.19
N ARG A 50 10.45 18.49 -0.88
CA ARG A 50 11.43 17.58 -1.47
C ARG A 50 11.18 16.22 -0.82
N LYS A 51 10.36 15.41 -1.49
CA LYS A 51 10.19 13.98 -1.27
C LYS A 51 11.58 13.38 -1.15
N GLU A 52 12.07 13.31 0.08
CA GLU A 52 13.21 12.51 0.46
C GLU A 52 12.72 11.08 0.30
N GLU A 53 12.90 10.56 -0.92
CA GLU A 53 12.98 9.12 -1.10
C GLU A 53 14.04 8.65 -0.10
N PRO A 54 13.70 7.81 0.88
CA PRO A 54 14.68 7.37 1.86
C PRO A 54 15.75 6.59 1.10
N LEU A 55 16.92 7.22 0.86
CA LEU A 55 18.08 6.49 0.42
C LEU A 55 18.35 5.43 1.50
N PRO A 56 18.34 4.14 1.15
CA PRO A 56 18.43 3.12 2.16
C PRO A 56 19.80 3.27 2.84
N PRO A 57 19.86 3.19 4.19
CA PRO A 57 21.12 3.32 4.91
C PRO A 57 22.11 2.28 4.38
N ALA A 58 23.40 2.61 4.31
CA ALA A 58 24.44 1.76 3.70
C ALA A 58 24.52 0.31 4.25
N ALA A 59 23.90 0.04 5.40
CA ALA A 59 23.73 -1.31 5.97
C ALA A 59 22.69 -2.20 5.23
N SER A 60 21.83 -1.61 4.39
CA SER A 60 20.80 -2.32 3.60
C SER A 60 21.36 -3.22 2.50
N ARG A 61 22.65 -3.10 2.14
CA ARG A 61 23.29 -4.00 1.18
C ARG A 61 23.74 -5.34 1.78
N SER A 62 23.97 -5.40 3.10
CA SER A 62 24.49 -6.62 3.75
C SER A 62 23.40 -7.53 4.32
N ILE A 63 22.23 -6.99 4.64
CA ILE A 63 21.10 -7.75 5.19
C ILE A 63 19.95 -7.74 4.17
N PRO A 64 19.65 -8.87 3.52
CA PRO A 64 18.50 -8.99 2.64
C PRO A 64 17.18 -8.73 3.37
N THR A 65 16.15 -8.29 2.66
CA THR A 65 14.79 -8.21 3.20
C THR A 65 14.38 -9.59 3.73
N PHE A 66 14.12 -9.69 5.03
CA PHE A 66 13.76 -10.96 5.70
C PHE A 66 12.31 -11.00 6.16
N TYR A 67 11.64 -9.85 6.25
CA TYR A 67 10.25 -9.74 6.68
C TYR A 67 9.34 -9.32 5.53
N PHE A 68 8.28 -10.11 5.29
CA PHE A 68 7.34 -9.92 4.20
C PHE A 68 5.89 -10.11 4.70
N PRO A 69 5.17 -9.02 5.05
CA PRO A 69 3.81 -9.10 5.61
C PRO A 69 2.79 -9.84 4.73
N ARG A 70 3.02 -9.84 3.41
CA ARG A 70 2.14 -10.46 2.39
C ARG A 70 2.74 -11.73 1.79
N GLY A 71 3.78 -12.29 2.41
CA GLY A 71 4.56 -13.38 1.85
C GLY A 71 5.66 -12.87 0.92
N ARG A 72 6.64 -13.75 0.64
CA ARG A 72 7.76 -13.43 -0.24
C ARG A 72 7.24 -13.28 -1.68
N PRO A 73 7.70 -12.27 -2.43
CA PRO A 73 7.40 -12.19 -3.85
C PRO A 73 7.91 -13.47 -4.52
N GLN A 74 7.01 -14.23 -5.14
CA GLN A 74 7.38 -15.36 -5.99
C GLN A 74 7.40 -14.88 -7.45
N ASP A 75 8.55 -15.02 -8.10
CA ASP A 75 8.75 -14.55 -9.48
C ASP A 75 8.12 -15.46 -10.55
N THR A 76 7.39 -16.51 -10.16
CA THR A 76 7.10 -17.64 -11.06
C THR A 76 5.62 -17.90 -11.35
N VAL A 77 4.69 -17.28 -10.62
CA VAL A 77 3.26 -17.49 -10.90
C VAL A 77 2.79 -16.43 -11.88
N ASN A 78 2.76 -16.78 -13.16
CA ASN A 78 2.15 -15.94 -14.18
C ASN A 78 0.62 -15.95 -13.97
N ILE A 79 0.13 -14.95 -13.23
CA ILE A 79 -1.28 -14.79 -12.86
C ILE A 79 -2.18 -14.81 -14.10
N ASP A 80 -1.75 -14.19 -15.21
CA ASP A 80 -2.54 -14.17 -16.45
C ASP A 80 -2.69 -15.57 -17.06
N THR A 81 -1.67 -16.43 -16.97
CA THR A 81 -1.80 -17.82 -17.43
C THR A 81 -2.79 -18.63 -16.59
N VAL A 82 -2.86 -18.37 -15.28
CA VAL A 82 -3.84 -19.02 -14.39
C VAL A 82 -5.23 -18.52 -14.71
N ILE A 83 -5.41 -17.22 -14.93
CA ILE A 83 -6.70 -16.62 -15.30
C ILE A 83 -7.20 -17.17 -16.63
N ALA A 84 -6.33 -17.25 -17.65
CA ALA A 84 -6.70 -17.84 -18.93
C ALA A 84 -7.14 -19.32 -18.80
N LYS A 85 -6.54 -20.08 -17.87
CA LYS A 85 -6.99 -21.46 -17.57
C LYS A 85 -8.35 -21.47 -16.88
N ILE A 86 -8.59 -20.55 -15.95
CA ILE A 86 -9.86 -20.39 -15.26
C ILE A 86 -10.96 -20.07 -16.28
N GLU A 87 -10.76 -19.05 -17.13
CA GLU A 87 -11.72 -18.64 -18.16
C GLU A 87 -12.06 -19.79 -19.11
N ARG A 88 -11.05 -20.53 -19.59
CA ARG A 88 -11.28 -21.76 -20.40
C ARG A 88 -12.05 -22.84 -19.66
N THR A 89 -11.90 -22.93 -18.34
CA THR A 89 -12.63 -23.91 -17.52
C THR A 89 -14.09 -23.49 -17.38
N PHE A 90 -14.35 -22.21 -17.13
CA PHE A 90 -15.71 -21.68 -17.02
C PHE A 90 -16.47 -21.69 -18.35
N ALA A 91 -15.78 -21.52 -19.48
CA ALA A 91 -16.38 -21.62 -20.82
C ALA A 91 -16.97 -23.01 -21.13
N GLN A 92 -16.58 -24.05 -20.37
CA GLN A 92 -17.14 -25.40 -20.50
C GLN A 92 -18.42 -25.59 -19.68
N PHE A 93 -18.76 -24.64 -18.80
CA PHE A 93 -19.95 -24.74 -17.95
C PHE A 93 -21.16 -24.04 -18.60
N PRO A 94 -22.38 -24.54 -18.35
CA PRO A 94 -23.59 -23.85 -18.79
C PRO A 94 -23.63 -22.41 -18.29
N HIS A 95 -23.90 -21.47 -19.20
CA HIS A 95 -23.94 -20.02 -18.92
C HIS A 95 -22.66 -19.43 -18.31
N GLU A 96 -21.52 -20.10 -18.44
CA GLU A 96 -20.25 -19.69 -17.80
C GLU A 96 -20.37 -19.57 -16.27
N ARG A 97 -21.20 -20.43 -15.67
CA ARG A 97 -21.44 -20.49 -14.23
C ARG A 97 -21.06 -21.84 -13.66
N ALA A 98 -20.23 -21.82 -12.63
CA ALA A 98 -19.83 -23.03 -11.90
C ALA A 98 -20.75 -23.27 -10.70
N THR A 99 -21.27 -24.50 -10.58
CA THR A 99 -21.94 -24.98 -9.36
C THR A 99 -20.92 -25.62 -8.42
N MET A 100 -21.34 -26.00 -7.21
CA MET A 100 -20.46 -26.65 -6.22
C MET A 100 -19.80 -27.94 -6.75
N GLU A 101 -20.46 -28.65 -7.65
CA GLU A 101 -19.96 -29.89 -8.27
C GLU A 101 -18.80 -29.59 -9.24
N ASP A 102 -18.87 -28.47 -9.96
CA ASP A 102 -17.88 -28.04 -10.94
C ASP A 102 -16.61 -27.45 -10.30
N MET A 103 -16.70 -27.01 -9.05
CA MET A 103 -15.61 -26.33 -8.36
C MET A 103 -14.36 -27.19 -8.15
N GLY A 104 -14.46 -28.51 -8.27
CA GLY A 104 -13.28 -29.38 -8.33
C GLY A 104 -12.41 -29.12 -9.57
N ARG A 105 -13.03 -28.86 -10.73
CA ARG A 105 -12.33 -28.48 -11.97
C ARG A 105 -11.73 -27.08 -11.85
N VAL A 106 -12.46 -26.15 -11.24
CA VAL A 106 -11.99 -24.79 -10.99
C VAL A 106 -10.79 -24.77 -10.04
N ALA A 107 -10.84 -25.53 -8.94
CA ALA A 107 -9.71 -25.65 -8.00
C ALA A 107 -8.44 -26.16 -8.70
N LYS A 108 -8.58 -27.14 -9.59
CA LYS A 108 -7.46 -27.65 -10.41
C LYS A 108 -6.90 -26.58 -11.35
N ALA A 109 -7.74 -25.77 -11.99
CA ALA A 109 -7.31 -24.68 -12.86
C ALA A 109 -6.53 -23.59 -12.09
N CYS A 110 -6.90 -23.37 -10.83
CA CYS A 110 -6.23 -22.43 -9.91
C CYS A 110 -4.91 -22.98 -9.34
N GLY A 111 -4.59 -24.26 -9.56
CA GLY A 111 -3.44 -24.93 -8.91
C GLY A 111 -3.66 -25.23 -7.43
N CYS A 112 -4.91 -25.24 -6.96
CA CYS A 112 -5.27 -25.53 -5.58
C CYS A 112 -5.58 -27.03 -5.38
N PRO A 113 -5.36 -27.57 -4.17
CA PRO A 113 -5.83 -28.88 -3.79
C PRO A 113 -7.36 -29.02 -3.94
N LEU A 114 -7.86 -30.24 -4.21
CA LEU A 114 -9.28 -30.49 -4.47
C LEU A 114 -10.20 -30.01 -3.33
N TYR A 115 -9.78 -30.14 -2.07
CA TYR A 115 -10.59 -29.74 -0.91
C TYR A 115 -10.83 -28.22 -0.83
N TRP A 116 -10.08 -27.41 -1.60
CA TRP A 116 -10.31 -25.96 -1.70
C TRP A 116 -11.58 -25.61 -2.48
N LYS A 117 -12.23 -26.56 -3.17
CA LYS A 117 -13.46 -26.30 -3.93
C LYS A 117 -14.54 -25.59 -3.11
N GLY A 118 -14.69 -25.94 -1.83
CA GLY A 118 -15.66 -25.32 -0.92
C GLY A 118 -15.29 -23.87 -0.57
N PRO A 119 -14.11 -23.62 0.01
CA PRO A 119 -13.63 -22.26 0.27
C PRO A 119 -13.69 -21.35 -0.96
N LEU A 120 -13.24 -21.81 -2.13
CA LEU A 120 -13.28 -21.04 -3.37
C LEU A 120 -14.71 -20.66 -3.78
N PHE A 121 -15.66 -21.57 -3.60
CA PHE A 121 -17.07 -21.34 -3.91
C PHE A 121 -17.71 -20.34 -2.95
N CYS A 122 -17.46 -20.52 -1.64
CA CYS A 122 -17.93 -19.61 -0.60
C CYS A 122 -17.34 -18.20 -0.75
N SER A 123 -16.03 -18.08 -1.00
CA SER A 123 -15.34 -16.80 -1.21
C SER A 123 -15.85 -16.04 -2.43
N ALA A 124 -16.23 -16.74 -3.50
CA ALA A 124 -16.87 -16.13 -4.65
C ALA A 124 -18.38 -15.87 -4.46
N GLY A 125 -18.94 -16.20 -3.30
CA GLY A 125 -20.35 -15.99 -2.94
C GLY A 125 -21.31 -16.92 -3.68
N GLY A 126 -20.86 -18.12 -4.04
CA GLY A 126 -21.67 -19.16 -4.67
C GLY A 126 -22.78 -19.68 -3.76
N GLU A 127 -22.56 -19.74 -2.45
CA GLU A 127 -23.54 -20.21 -1.46
C GLU A 127 -24.85 -19.43 -1.51
N ARG A 128 -24.79 -18.10 -1.70
CA ARG A 128 -25.98 -17.23 -1.79
C ARG A 128 -26.79 -17.40 -3.08
N THR A 129 -26.16 -17.88 -4.15
CA THR A 129 -26.74 -17.86 -5.51
C THR A 129 -26.83 -19.25 -6.15
N GLY A 130 -26.33 -20.28 -5.48
CA GLY A 130 -26.21 -21.65 -5.99
C GLY A 130 -25.13 -21.84 -7.06
N SER A 131 -24.56 -20.76 -7.61
CA SER A 131 -23.55 -20.82 -8.68
C SER A 131 -22.72 -19.55 -8.76
N VAL A 132 -21.50 -19.64 -9.29
CA VAL A 132 -20.57 -18.52 -9.42
C VAL A 132 -20.32 -18.24 -10.90
N SER A 133 -20.39 -16.97 -11.33
CA SER A 133 -20.00 -16.58 -12.69
C SER A 133 -18.49 -16.37 -12.82
N VAL A 134 -17.96 -16.57 -14.03
CA VAL A 134 -16.54 -16.38 -14.35
C VAL A 134 -16.01 -15.01 -13.92
N HIS A 135 -16.74 -13.93 -14.22
CA HIS A 135 -16.32 -12.57 -13.89
C HIS A 135 -16.18 -12.35 -12.38
N LYS A 136 -17.12 -12.89 -11.60
CA LYS A 136 -17.09 -12.76 -10.14
C LYS A 136 -15.93 -13.58 -9.55
N PHE A 137 -15.69 -14.77 -10.08
CA PHE A 137 -14.60 -15.62 -9.66
C PHE A 137 -13.23 -15.01 -9.97
N VAL A 138 -13.00 -14.55 -11.20
CA VAL A 138 -11.75 -13.92 -11.62
C VAL A 138 -11.49 -12.62 -10.84
N ALA A 139 -12.51 -11.81 -10.59
CA ALA A 139 -12.38 -10.59 -9.79
C ALA A 139 -12.01 -10.87 -8.32
N MET A 140 -12.49 -11.98 -7.75
CA MET A 140 -12.10 -12.45 -6.42
C MET A 140 -10.66 -12.96 -6.43
N TRP A 141 -10.29 -13.75 -7.43
CA TRP A 141 -8.96 -14.39 -7.53
C TRP A 141 -7.80 -13.41 -7.77
N ARG A 142 -8.07 -12.26 -8.41
CA ARG A 142 -7.06 -11.21 -8.65
C ARG A 142 -6.71 -10.38 -7.41
N LYS A 143 -7.51 -10.45 -6.34
CA LYS A 143 -7.32 -9.66 -5.11
C LYS A 143 -6.47 -10.38 -4.08
#